data_AF-A0A359BDR3-F1
#
_entry.id   AF-A0A359BDR3-F1
#
_cell.length_a   1.000
_cell.length_b   1.000
_cell.length_c   1.000
_cell.angle_alpha   90.00
_cell.angle_beta   90.00
_cell.angle_gamma   90.00
#
_symmetry.space_group_name_H-M   'P 1'
#
loop_
_entity.id
_entity.type
_entity.pdbx_description
1 polymer ?
#
loop_
_entity_poly.entity_id
_entity_poly.type
_entity_poly.pdbx_seq_one_letter_code
_entity_poly.pdbx_strand_id
1 'polypeptide(L)'
;MQRGSKSAERFAEPDQGLADVDIDTRVDSPRIDELVEVPIAAEKNIPSGSGKKESLEFSVVSAVTANTLLACELPSWAGGLLEGRLTGICADLMRILSPNYVAADWQYFHWPIAGFKDQSEEQAHEALHAWLHRRWAETRVQEPLIVLSGSSIDLSIIFSDALMLPALDEMTVSGDAKRAAWQVIQNYHRV
;
A
#
# COMPACT_ATOMS: atom_id res chain seq x y z
N MET A 1 15.96 33.30 60.75
CA MET A 1 17.35 32.94 61.14
C MET A 1 17.68 31.64 60.44
N GLN A 2 18.69 31.41 59.60
CA GLN A 2 19.87 32.09 59.05
C GLN A 2 19.90 31.74 57.53
N ARG A 3 20.05 32.65 56.56
CA ARG A 3 21.26 33.34 56.01
C ARG A 3 22.33 32.45 55.34
N GLY A 4 22.63 32.84 54.08
CA GLY A 4 23.74 32.46 53.20
C GLY A 4 23.24 32.42 51.76
N SER A 5 23.13 33.47 50.93
CA SER A 5 23.96 34.64 50.58
C SER A 5 25.25 34.34 49.78
N LYS A 6 25.16 34.45 48.45
CA LYS A 6 26.02 35.23 47.49
C LYS A 6 25.69 34.79 46.03
N SER A 7 25.07 35.59 45.15
CA SER A 7 25.52 36.82 44.44
C SER A 7 26.65 36.52 43.43
N ALA A 8 26.35 36.53 42.12
CA ALA A 8 26.57 37.66 41.17
C ALA A 8 28.00 37.57 40.57
N GLU A 9 28.30 37.55 39.26
CA GLU A 9 28.15 38.55 38.19
C GLU A 9 28.97 38.03 36.97
N ARG A 10 28.49 38.04 35.72
CA ARG A 10 28.71 39.03 34.63
C ARG A 10 30.03 38.92 33.80
N PHE A 11 29.83 38.91 32.47
CA PHE A 11 30.66 39.38 31.33
C PHE A 11 32.00 38.69 31.00
N ALA A 12 32.14 38.21 29.74
CA ALA A 12 32.99 38.83 28.69
C ALA A 12 33.11 37.93 27.42
N GLU A 13 32.60 38.42 26.28
CA GLU A 13 33.28 38.33 24.95
C GLU A 13 34.56 39.21 25.00
N PRO A 14 35.63 38.97 24.20
CA PRO A 14 35.68 39.04 22.71
C PRO A 14 36.64 37.94 22.13
N ASP A 15 37.15 37.87 20.91
CA ASP A 15 37.33 38.78 19.77
C ASP A 15 37.66 37.95 18.50
N GLN A 16 37.64 38.66 17.38
CA GLN A 16 37.71 38.32 15.97
C GLN A 16 38.92 37.51 15.46
N GLY A 17 38.70 36.88 14.30
CA GLY A 17 39.75 36.40 13.40
C GLY A 17 39.19 36.18 11.99
N LEU A 18 39.05 37.27 11.22
CA LEU A 18 38.90 37.23 9.77
C LEU A 18 40.17 36.64 9.14
N ALA A 19 40.01 35.68 8.23
CA ALA A 19 41.03 35.36 7.25
C ALA A 19 40.42 35.57 5.85
N ASP A 20 40.85 36.66 5.23
CA ASP A 20 40.62 36.99 3.82
C ASP A 20 41.22 35.89 2.93
N VAL A 21 40.43 35.39 1.99
CA VAL A 21 40.95 34.63 0.85
C VAL A 21 40.54 35.38 -0.41
N ASP A 22 41.51 36.14 -0.92
CA ASP A 22 41.53 36.75 -2.24
C ASP A 22 41.38 35.67 -3.32
N ILE A 23 40.31 35.71 -4.11
CA ILE A 23 40.22 34.98 -5.38
C ILE A 23 40.05 36.02 -6.50
N ASP A 24 41.19 36.29 -7.14
CA ASP A 24 41.36 37.15 -8.30
C ASP A 24 40.45 36.72 -9.46
N THR A 25 39.72 37.68 -10.00
CA THR A 25 38.80 37.51 -11.13
C THR A 25 39.58 37.80 -12.41
N ARG A 26 40.01 36.75 -13.13
CA ARG A 26 40.51 36.91 -14.51
C ARG A 26 39.81 35.99 -15.49
N VAL A 27 39.01 36.68 -16.29
CA VAL A 27 38.46 36.38 -17.62
C VAL A 27 39.37 35.48 -18.46
N ASP A 28 38.81 34.40 -18.99
CA ASP A 28 39.06 33.99 -20.37
C ASP A 28 37.91 33.11 -20.89
N SER A 29 37.23 33.59 -21.93
CA SER A 29 36.23 32.82 -22.68
C SER A 29 36.87 32.30 -23.97
N PRO A 30 36.75 31.01 -24.32
CA PRO A 30 36.90 30.58 -25.69
C PRO A 30 35.53 30.42 -26.36
N ARG A 31 35.34 31.14 -27.46
CA ARG A 31 34.28 30.98 -28.46
C ARG A 31 34.51 29.68 -29.22
N ILE A 32 33.44 28.95 -29.54
CA ILE A 32 33.47 27.92 -30.58
C ILE A 32 32.18 28.02 -31.40
N ASP A 33 32.27 28.76 -32.51
CA ASP A 33 31.53 28.47 -33.73
C ASP A 33 32.52 27.78 -34.66
N GLU A 34 32.31 26.51 -35.01
CA GLU A 34 32.55 26.01 -36.38
C GLU A 34 32.14 24.54 -36.55
N LEU A 35 31.47 24.31 -37.68
CA LEU A 35 30.83 23.10 -38.19
C LEU A 35 31.80 21.94 -38.44
N VAL A 36 31.35 20.70 -38.17
CA VAL A 36 31.75 19.51 -38.95
C VAL A 36 30.52 18.60 -39.15
N GLU A 37 30.00 18.57 -40.37
CA GLU A 37 29.15 17.48 -40.88
C GLU A 37 30.05 16.31 -41.34
N VAL A 38 29.65 15.04 -41.13
CA VAL A 38 29.64 13.94 -42.13
C VAL A 38 28.76 12.78 -41.58
N PRO A 39 27.93 12.09 -42.42
CA PRO A 39 26.84 11.20 -42.01
C PRO A 39 27.19 9.71 -42.08
N ILE A 40 26.56 8.84 -41.27
CA ILE A 40 26.48 7.39 -41.52
C ILE A 40 25.13 6.84 -41.02
N ALA A 41 24.39 6.22 -41.94
CA ALA A 41 23.16 5.48 -41.68
C ALA A 41 23.42 4.26 -40.78
N ALA A 42 22.57 4.09 -39.76
CA ALA A 42 22.28 2.80 -39.18
C ALA A 42 20.82 2.81 -38.74
N GLU A 43 19.95 2.26 -39.58
CA GLU A 43 18.68 1.69 -39.12
C GLU A 43 18.99 0.76 -37.95
N LYS A 44 18.53 1.13 -36.76
CA LYS A 44 18.54 0.21 -35.62
C LYS A 44 17.19 0.29 -34.95
N ASN A 45 16.31 -0.59 -35.43
CA ASN A 45 15.19 -1.20 -34.72
C ASN A 45 14.67 -0.36 -33.55
N ILE A 46 13.70 0.50 -33.81
CA ILE A 46 12.69 0.77 -32.79
C ILE A 46 11.99 -0.58 -32.61
N PRO A 47 12.10 -1.26 -31.46
CA PRO A 47 11.15 -2.32 -31.20
C PRO A 47 9.83 -1.59 -31.05
N SER A 48 9.00 -1.65 -32.10
CA SER A 48 7.56 -1.57 -31.97
C SER A 48 7.14 -2.77 -31.12
N GLY A 49 7.50 -2.74 -29.85
CA GLY A 49 6.92 -3.59 -28.83
C GLY A 49 5.50 -3.11 -28.72
N SER A 50 4.58 -3.87 -29.32
CA SER A 50 3.24 -4.00 -28.78
C SER A 50 3.44 -4.28 -27.30
N GLY A 51 3.31 -3.26 -26.44
CA GLY A 51 3.34 -3.46 -25.01
C GLY A 51 2.25 -4.48 -24.73
N LYS A 52 2.64 -5.72 -24.44
CA LYS A 52 1.75 -6.63 -23.75
C LYS A 52 1.45 -5.88 -22.46
N LYS A 53 0.25 -5.27 -22.37
CA LYS A 53 -0.32 -4.95 -21.06
C LYS A 53 -0.19 -6.26 -20.29
N GLU A 54 0.60 -6.25 -19.22
CA GLU A 54 0.63 -7.39 -18.31
C GLU A 54 -0.82 -7.69 -17.96
N SER A 55 -1.23 -8.93 -18.21
CA SER A 55 -2.57 -9.38 -17.85
C SER A 55 -2.68 -9.26 -16.33
N LEU A 56 -3.69 -8.53 -15.86
CA LEU A 56 -3.98 -8.44 -14.45
C LEU A 56 -4.17 -9.86 -13.89
N GLU A 57 -3.43 -10.22 -12.85
CA GLU A 57 -3.52 -11.50 -12.17
C GLU A 57 -3.52 -11.23 -10.66
N PHE A 58 -4.53 -11.73 -9.97
CA PHE A 58 -4.64 -11.57 -8.52
C PHE A 58 -5.51 -12.67 -7.93
N SER A 59 -5.37 -12.84 -6.62
CA SER A 59 -6.23 -13.73 -5.84
C SER A 59 -6.77 -12.98 -4.63
N VAL A 60 -8.04 -13.22 -4.30
CA VAL A 60 -8.69 -12.67 -3.12
C VAL A 60 -9.22 -13.82 -2.29
N VAL A 61 -8.98 -13.78 -0.99
CA VAL A 61 -9.67 -14.63 -0.03
C VAL A 61 -10.78 -13.84 0.65
N SER A 62 -11.96 -14.44 0.77
CA SER A 62 -13.09 -13.92 1.54
C SER A 62 -13.39 -14.83 2.72
N ALA A 63 -13.74 -14.22 3.86
CA ALA A 63 -14.30 -14.91 5.01
C ALA A 63 -15.64 -14.27 5.39
N VAL A 64 -16.69 -15.08 5.53
CA VAL A 64 -18.03 -14.62 5.88
C VAL A 64 -18.49 -15.25 7.18
N THR A 65 -19.02 -14.41 8.08
CA THR A 65 -19.81 -14.83 9.25
C THR A 65 -21.23 -14.26 9.13
N ALA A 66 -22.05 -14.44 10.16
CA ALA A 66 -23.39 -13.86 10.18
C ALA A 66 -23.37 -12.31 10.10
N ASN A 67 -22.30 -11.66 10.53
CA ASN A 67 -22.23 -10.21 10.73
C ASN A 67 -20.98 -9.53 10.12
N THR A 68 -20.07 -10.29 9.54
CA THR A 68 -18.82 -9.75 9.01
C THR A 68 -18.48 -10.38 7.66
N LEU A 69 -18.11 -9.55 6.71
CA LEU A 69 -17.42 -9.93 5.48
C LEU A 69 -15.99 -9.37 5.55
N LEU A 70 -15.00 -10.25 5.54
CA LEU A 70 -13.60 -9.92 5.29
C LEU A 70 -13.26 -10.30 3.86
N ALA A 71 -12.56 -9.43 3.13
CA ALA A 71 -11.92 -9.78 1.86
C ALA A 71 -10.51 -9.22 1.80
N CYS A 72 -9.55 -10.09 1.49
CA CYS A 72 -8.14 -9.73 1.42
C CYS A 72 -7.53 -10.19 0.11
N GLU A 73 -6.89 -9.28 -0.61
CA GLU A 73 -5.96 -9.64 -1.68
C GLU A 73 -4.81 -10.46 -1.09
N LEU A 74 -4.54 -11.58 -1.75
CA LEU A 74 -3.40 -12.44 -1.45
C LEU A 74 -2.21 -11.99 -2.28
N PRO A 75 -1.02 -11.89 -1.67
CA PRO A 75 0.17 -11.54 -2.42
C PRO A 75 0.52 -12.63 -3.44
N SER A 76 1.15 -12.24 -4.55
CA SER A 76 1.46 -13.14 -5.66
C SER A 76 2.29 -14.38 -5.25
N TRP A 77 3.16 -14.25 -4.25
CA TRP A 77 3.96 -15.35 -3.73
C TRP A 77 3.16 -16.41 -2.95
N ALA A 78 1.91 -16.11 -2.55
CA ALA A 78 1.06 -17.04 -1.80
C ALA A 78 0.34 -18.07 -2.70
N GLY A 79 0.51 -18.01 -4.02
CA GLY A 79 -0.06 -18.99 -4.96
C GLY A 79 -1.59 -19.07 -4.90
N GLY A 80 -2.25 -18.02 -4.43
CA GLY A 80 -3.70 -17.94 -4.31
C GLY A 80 -4.31 -18.60 -3.07
N LEU A 81 -3.51 -19.11 -2.12
CA LEU A 81 -4.03 -19.75 -0.92
C LEU A 81 -3.56 -19.05 0.36
N LEU A 82 -4.36 -19.18 1.43
CA LEU A 82 -3.92 -18.76 2.76
C LEU A 82 -2.96 -19.80 3.34
N GLU A 83 -1.70 -19.43 3.46
CA GLU A 83 -0.69 -20.27 4.11
C GLU A 83 0.07 -19.54 5.23
N GLY A 84 0.46 -20.32 6.24
CA GLY A 84 1.32 -19.88 7.32
C GLY A 84 0.83 -18.62 8.05
N ARG A 85 1.60 -17.54 7.94
CA ARG A 85 1.33 -16.28 8.65
C ARG A 85 0.07 -15.56 8.17
N LEU A 86 -0.26 -15.68 6.87
CA LEU A 86 -1.46 -15.05 6.30
C LEU A 86 -2.72 -15.62 6.94
N THR A 87 -2.77 -16.95 7.09
CA THR A 87 -3.87 -17.65 7.77
C THR A 87 -4.03 -17.15 9.21
N GLY A 88 -2.92 -16.99 9.94
CA GLY A 88 -2.93 -16.46 11.30
C GLY A 88 -3.52 -15.06 11.38
N ILE A 89 -3.04 -14.14 10.52
CA ILE A 89 -3.52 -12.75 10.47
C ILE A 89 -5.01 -12.70 10.13
N CYS A 90 -5.45 -13.37 9.07
CA CYS A 90 -6.86 -13.35 8.68
C CYS A 90 -7.77 -13.98 9.74
N ALA A 91 -7.33 -15.06 10.40
CA ALA A 91 -8.08 -15.67 11.49
C ALA A 91 -8.18 -14.74 12.72
N ASP A 92 -7.11 -14.04 13.07
CA ASP A 92 -7.12 -13.07 14.17
C ASP A 92 -7.98 -11.85 13.85
N LEU A 93 -7.93 -11.34 12.62
CA LEU A 93 -8.84 -10.29 12.14
C LEU A 93 -10.30 -10.73 12.31
N MET A 94 -10.66 -11.93 11.86
CA MET A 94 -12.03 -12.44 12.01
C MET A 94 -12.46 -12.57 13.48
N ARG A 95 -11.57 -13.02 14.38
CA ARG A 95 -11.85 -13.11 15.82
C ARG A 95 -12.08 -11.74 16.46
N ILE A 96 -11.32 -10.74 16.04
CA ILE A 96 -11.42 -9.38 16.58
C ILE A 96 -12.66 -8.68 16.05
N LEU A 97 -12.94 -8.81 14.74
CA LEU A 97 -13.94 -8.03 14.03
C LEU A 97 -15.34 -8.62 14.08
N SER A 98 -15.47 -9.94 14.23
CA SER A 98 -16.76 -10.63 14.22
C SER A 98 -17.23 -10.96 15.64
N PRO A 99 -18.32 -10.33 16.13
CA PRO A 99 -18.92 -10.67 17.41
C PRO A 99 -19.31 -12.15 17.49
N ASN A 100 -18.97 -12.80 18.61
CA ASN A 100 -19.24 -14.22 18.85
C ASN A 100 -18.69 -15.14 17.76
N TYR A 101 -17.51 -14.83 17.23
CA TYR A 101 -16.84 -15.64 16.22
C TYR A 101 -16.74 -17.12 16.63
N VAL A 102 -17.38 -18.00 15.88
CA VAL A 102 -17.27 -19.47 16.02
C VAL A 102 -16.48 -20.05 14.86
N ALA A 103 -16.89 -19.70 13.64
CA ALA A 103 -16.25 -20.10 12.39
C ALA A 103 -16.63 -19.09 11.29
N ALA A 104 -15.82 -19.02 10.23
CA ALA A 104 -16.16 -18.33 9.00
C ALA A 104 -16.26 -19.31 7.84
N ASP A 105 -17.08 -18.97 6.85
CA ASP A 105 -17.03 -19.59 5.53
C ASP A 105 -15.93 -18.92 4.71
N TRP A 106 -14.89 -19.68 4.35
CA TRP A 106 -13.73 -19.18 3.59
C TRP A 106 -13.87 -19.56 2.11
N GLN A 107 -13.76 -18.59 1.22
CA GLN A 107 -13.81 -18.80 -0.22
C GLN A 107 -12.72 -18.00 -0.92
N TYR A 108 -12.29 -18.52 -2.07
CA TYR A 108 -11.22 -17.94 -2.87
C TYR A 108 -11.76 -17.48 -4.22
N PHE A 109 -11.25 -16.35 -4.67
CA PHE A 109 -11.44 -15.82 -6.00
C PHE A 109 -10.08 -15.70 -6.66
N HIS A 110 -10.01 -16.12 -7.92
CA HIS A 110 -8.79 -16.04 -8.72
C HIS A 110 -9.13 -15.41 -10.06
N TRP A 111 -8.28 -14.48 -10.47
CA TRP A 111 -8.31 -13.90 -11.80
C TRP A 111 -6.95 -14.11 -12.47
N PRO A 112 -6.91 -14.54 -13.74
CA PRO A 112 -8.04 -14.79 -14.65
C PRO A 112 -8.83 -16.08 -14.35
N ILE A 113 -10.11 -16.08 -14.72
CA ILE A 113 -10.96 -17.28 -14.62
C ILE A 113 -10.74 -18.16 -15.85
N ALA A 114 -10.46 -19.45 -15.64
CA ALA A 114 -10.27 -20.40 -16.74
C ALA A 114 -11.51 -20.47 -17.65
N GLY A 115 -11.31 -20.28 -18.95
CA GLY A 115 -12.39 -20.28 -19.95
C GLY A 115 -13.12 -18.94 -20.12
N PHE A 116 -12.79 -17.91 -19.34
CA PHE A 116 -13.22 -16.54 -19.62
C PHE A 116 -12.46 -15.97 -20.82
N LYS A 117 -13.21 -15.50 -21.82
CA LYS A 117 -12.65 -14.98 -23.08
C LYS A 117 -12.12 -13.56 -22.93
N ASP A 118 -12.85 -12.74 -22.19
CA ASP A 118 -12.46 -11.37 -21.89
C ASP A 118 -11.67 -11.38 -20.57
N GLN A 119 -10.39 -11.01 -20.66
CA GLN A 119 -9.47 -10.92 -19.54
C GLN A 119 -9.04 -9.47 -19.27
N SER A 120 -9.85 -8.51 -19.71
CA SER A 120 -9.64 -7.08 -19.44
C SER A 120 -9.71 -6.78 -17.94
N GLU A 121 -9.09 -5.67 -17.55
CA GLU A 121 -9.10 -5.15 -16.19
C GLU A 121 -10.54 -4.80 -15.76
N GLU A 122 -11.32 -4.22 -16.66
CA GLU A 122 -12.73 -3.91 -16.45
C GLU A 122 -13.52 -5.19 -16.13
N GLN A 123 -13.30 -6.26 -16.90
CA GLN A 123 -13.96 -7.54 -16.65
C GLN A 123 -13.51 -8.20 -15.34
N ALA A 124 -12.25 -8.00 -14.95
CA ALA A 124 -11.72 -8.48 -13.67
C ALA A 124 -12.42 -7.80 -12.48
N HIS A 125 -12.57 -6.47 -12.54
CA HIS A 125 -13.27 -5.70 -11.53
C HIS A 125 -14.75 -6.08 -11.46
N GLU A 126 -15.43 -6.18 -12.59
CA GLU A 126 -16.84 -6.61 -12.64
C GLU A 126 -17.03 -8.03 -12.06
N ALA A 127 -16.14 -8.96 -12.39
CA ALA A 127 -16.20 -10.32 -11.86
C ALA A 127 -15.96 -10.36 -10.35
N LEU A 128 -14.97 -9.62 -9.85
CA LEU A 128 -14.67 -9.52 -8.43
C LEU A 128 -15.83 -8.84 -7.67
N HIS A 129 -16.38 -7.77 -8.22
CA HIS A 129 -17.51 -7.02 -7.66
C HIS A 129 -18.75 -7.92 -7.51
N ALA A 130 -19.12 -8.64 -8.58
CA ALA A 130 -20.23 -9.59 -8.54
C ALA A 130 -19.99 -10.72 -7.52
N TRP A 131 -18.77 -11.24 -7.44
CA TRP A 131 -18.42 -12.27 -6.46
C TRP A 131 -18.51 -11.74 -5.03
N LEU A 132 -17.97 -10.56 -4.73
CA LEU A 132 -18.02 -9.97 -3.39
C LEU A 132 -19.45 -9.59 -2.96
N HIS A 133 -20.30 -9.12 -3.87
CA HIS A 133 -21.72 -8.91 -3.55
C HIS A 133 -22.43 -10.22 -3.20
N ARG A 134 -22.10 -11.31 -3.90
CA ARG A 134 -22.62 -12.63 -3.53
C ARG A 134 -22.15 -13.02 -2.13
N ARG A 135 -20.86 -12.82 -1.80
CA ARG A 135 -20.33 -13.07 -0.45
C ARG A 135 -21.03 -12.23 0.61
N TRP A 136 -21.27 -10.96 0.33
CA TRP A 136 -21.99 -10.04 1.22
C TRP A 136 -23.43 -10.52 1.49
N ALA A 137 -24.13 -11.00 0.46
CA ALA A 137 -25.50 -11.52 0.61
C ALA A 137 -25.61 -12.80 1.47
N GLU A 138 -24.48 -13.47 1.76
CA GLU A 138 -24.44 -14.63 2.67
C GLU A 138 -24.39 -14.22 4.15
N THR A 139 -24.15 -12.94 4.44
CA THR A 139 -24.32 -12.39 5.79
C THR A 139 -25.80 -12.38 6.19
N ARG A 140 -26.09 -12.39 7.49
CA ARG A 140 -27.46 -12.58 8.03
C ARG A 140 -28.04 -11.34 8.70
N VAL A 141 -27.27 -10.27 8.78
CA VAL A 141 -27.67 -9.00 9.38
C VAL A 141 -27.85 -7.96 8.28
N GLN A 142 -28.67 -6.95 8.55
CA GLN A 142 -28.99 -5.90 7.57
C GLN A 142 -27.76 -5.05 7.21
N GLU A 143 -26.90 -4.78 8.19
CA GLU A 143 -25.69 -3.96 8.04
C GLU A 143 -24.49 -4.76 8.58
N PRO A 144 -23.92 -5.67 7.77
CA PRO A 144 -22.73 -6.40 8.17
C PRO A 144 -21.51 -5.48 8.12
N LEU A 145 -20.56 -5.73 9.00
CA LEU A 145 -19.26 -5.11 8.92
C LEU A 145 -18.52 -5.63 7.68
N ILE A 146 -18.06 -4.72 6.82
CA ILE A 146 -17.26 -5.05 5.65
C ILE A 146 -15.83 -4.58 5.88
N VAL A 147 -14.86 -5.47 5.68
CA VAL A 147 -13.44 -5.20 5.89
C VAL A 147 -12.66 -5.64 4.66
N LEU A 148 -11.87 -4.74 4.10
CA LEU A 148 -11.15 -4.95 2.85
C LEU A 148 -9.65 -4.68 3.06
N SER A 149 -8.81 -5.52 2.46
CA SER A 149 -7.36 -5.38 2.44
C SER A 149 -6.88 -5.63 1.01
N GLY A 150 -6.52 -4.59 0.28
CA GLY A 150 -6.01 -4.69 -1.10
C GLY A 150 -4.68 -3.95 -1.26
N SER A 151 -3.88 -4.37 -2.24
CA SER A 151 -2.67 -3.68 -2.68
C SER A 151 -2.74 -3.33 -4.17
N SER A 152 -2.86 -4.33 -5.03
CA SER A 152 -2.85 -4.17 -6.50
C SER A 152 -4.23 -3.87 -7.05
N ILE A 153 -5.28 -4.31 -6.34
CA ILE A 153 -6.67 -4.02 -6.69
C ILE A 153 -7.27 -2.98 -5.75
N ASP A 154 -7.93 -1.98 -6.31
CA ASP A 154 -8.69 -1.02 -5.51
C ASP A 154 -10.03 -1.64 -5.10
N LEU A 155 -10.06 -2.21 -3.90
CA LEU A 155 -11.27 -2.78 -3.31
C LEU A 155 -12.25 -1.71 -2.81
N SER A 156 -11.80 -0.46 -2.61
CA SER A 156 -12.62 0.60 -2.02
C SER A 156 -13.80 1.01 -2.91
N ILE A 157 -13.68 0.78 -4.22
CA ILE A 157 -14.74 1.07 -5.20
C ILE A 157 -15.97 0.17 -5.03
N ILE A 158 -15.82 -0.97 -4.33
CA ILE A 158 -16.84 -2.02 -4.22
C ILE A 158 -17.80 -1.72 -3.06
N PHE A 159 -17.26 -1.31 -1.92
CA PHE A 159 -18.05 -0.99 -0.73
C PHE A 159 -17.56 0.33 -0.12
N SER A 160 -18.37 1.37 -0.23
CA SER A 160 -18.02 2.73 0.23
C SER A 160 -17.72 2.82 1.73
N ASP A 161 -18.42 1.99 2.51
CA ASP A 161 -18.40 2.06 3.98
C ASP A 161 -17.49 0.98 4.59
N ALA A 162 -16.66 0.33 3.78
CA ALA A 162 -15.77 -0.71 4.24
C ALA A 162 -14.60 -0.16 5.09
N LEU A 163 -14.21 -0.92 6.11
CA LEU A 163 -12.95 -0.69 6.80
C LEU A 163 -11.79 -1.13 5.92
N MET A 164 -10.98 -0.16 5.49
CA MET A 164 -9.77 -0.42 4.71
C MET A 164 -8.60 -0.72 5.65
N LEU A 165 -8.00 -1.89 5.46
CA LEU A 165 -6.78 -2.30 6.15
C LEU A 165 -5.59 -2.26 5.18
N PRO A 166 -4.35 -2.12 5.70
CA PRO A 166 -3.15 -2.32 4.91
C PRO A 166 -3.11 -3.72 4.29
N ALA A 167 -2.36 -3.87 3.20
CA ALA A 167 -2.24 -5.14 2.50
C ALA A 167 -1.67 -6.26 3.40
N LEU A 168 -2.06 -7.51 3.12
CA LEU A 168 -1.68 -8.64 3.98
C LEU A 168 -0.17 -8.86 4.03
N ASP A 169 0.53 -8.72 2.90
CA ASP A 169 1.98 -8.85 2.83
C ASP A 169 2.68 -7.79 3.67
N GLU A 170 2.23 -6.53 3.61
CA GLU A 170 2.72 -5.47 4.49
C GLU A 170 2.49 -5.80 5.96
N MET A 171 1.28 -6.26 6.31
CA MET A 171 0.97 -6.67 7.68
C MET A 171 1.78 -7.89 8.14
N THR A 172 2.33 -8.70 7.24
CA THR A 172 3.19 -9.84 7.64
C THR A 172 4.59 -9.39 8.09
N VAL A 173 5.10 -8.28 7.54
CA VAL A 173 6.50 -7.85 7.72
C VAL A 173 6.67 -6.51 8.44
N SER A 174 5.65 -5.64 8.44
CA SER A 174 5.73 -4.27 8.96
C SER A 174 4.97 -4.10 10.27
N GLY A 175 5.67 -3.61 11.31
CA GLY A 175 5.06 -3.21 12.58
C GLY A 175 4.19 -1.96 12.44
N ASP A 176 4.54 -1.04 11.52
CA ASP A 176 3.74 0.14 11.23
C ASP A 176 2.41 -0.24 10.58
N ALA A 177 2.40 -1.17 9.61
CA ALA A 177 1.19 -1.66 8.97
C ALA A 177 0.24 -2.32 10.00
N LYS A 178 0.77 -3.15 10.90
CA LYS A 178 -0.02 -3.73 12.00
C LYS A 178 -0.62 -2.66 12.92
N ARG A 179 0.15 -1.61 13.25
CA ARG A 179 -0.34 -0.50 14.07
C ARG A 179 -1.42 0.30 13.35
N ALA A 180 -1.27 0.54 12.05
CA ALA A 180 -2.27 1.22 11.23
C ALA A 180 -3.57 0.41 11.17
N ALA A 181 -3.49 -0.90 10.89
CA ALA A 181 -4.64 -1.80 10.93
C ALA A 181 -5.33 -1.75 12.29
N TRP A 182 -4.56 -1.84 13.38
CA TRP A 182 -5.10 -1.77 14.73
C TRP A 182 -5.82 -0.45 15.03
N GLN A 183 -5.28 0.68 14.58
CA GLN A 183 -5.93 1.99 14.74
C GLN A 183 -7.28 2.05 14.02
N VAL A 184 -7.38 1.53 12.79
CA VAL A 184 -8.64 1.45 12.05
C VAL A 184 -9.67 0.64 12.83
N ILE A 185 -9.29 -0.54 13.31
CA ILE A 185 -10.16 -1.45 14.08
C ILE A 185 -10.61 -0.79 15.40
N GLN A 186 -9.70 -0.12 16.10
CA GLN A 186 -10.03 0.58 17.34
C GLN A 186 -11.00 1.74 17.12
N ASN A 187 -10.85 2.48 16.03
CA ASN A 187 -11.75 3.57 15.70
C ASN A 187 -13.16 3.05 15.40
N TYR A 188 -13.26 1.93 14.69
CA TYR A 188 -14.55 1.27 14.46
C TYR A 188 -15.25 0.87 15.76
N HIS A 189 -14.55 0.22 16.69
CA HIS A 189 -15.16 -0.21 17.97
C HIS A 189 -15.53 0.94 18.93
N ARG A 190 -15.10 2.17 18.65
CA ARG A 190 -15.44 3.35 19.46
C ARG A 190 -16.73 4.03 19.02
N VAL A 191 -17.19 3.75 17.81
CA VAL A 191 -18.45 4.25 17.24
C VAL A 191 -19.60 3.37 17.72
#